data_AF-A0A8T3ZNN6-F1
#
_entry.id   AF-A0A8T3ZNN6-F1
#
_cell.length_a   1.000
_cell.length_b   1.000
_cell.length_c   1.000
_cell.angle_alpha   90.00
_cell.angle_beta   90.00
_cell.angle_gamma   90.00
#
_symmetry.space_group_name_H-M   'P 1'
#
loop_
_entity.id
_entity.type
_entity.pdbx_description
1 polymer ?
#
loop_
_entity_poly.entity_id
_entity_poly.type
_entity_poly.pdbx_seq_one_letter_code
_entity_poly.pdbx_strand_id
1 'polypeptide(L)' 'MYEEVYNRLSLSHRKALRIIAMKETKLFSENVLKQYDIKSSQLLNKALNALEEKGILDKNGKYHFNDPLFKQFILS' A
#
# COMPACT_ATOMS: atom_id res chain seq x y z
N MET A 1 -4.81 17.75 4.57
CA MET A 1 -5.86 16.72 4.38
C MET A 1 -5.26 15.33 4.15
N TYR A 2 -4.44 15.08 3.12
CA TYR A 2 -3.82 13.75 2.92
C TYR A 2 -2.82 13.35 4.03
N GLU A 3 -2.07 14.31 4.55
CA GLU A 3 -1.14 14.08 5.66
C GLU A 3 -1.84 13.53 6.92
N GLU A 4 -3.03 14.04 7.25
CA GLU A 4 -3.81 13.56 8.39
C GLU A 4 -4.29 12.12 8.19
N VAL A 5 -4.77 11.79 6.98
CA VAL A 5 -5.15 10.42 6.62
C VAL A 5 -3.94 9.50 6.73
N TYR A 6 -2.82 9.89 6.13
CA TYR A 6 -1.58 9.12 6.15
C TYR A 6 -1.03 8.91 7.57
N ASN A 7 -1.11 9.93 8.41
CA ASN A 7 -0.64 9.85 9.80
C ASN A 7 -1.50 8.94 10.68
N ARG A 8 -2.78 8.72 10.33
CA ARG A 8 -3.65 7.74 11.01
C ARG A 8 -3.41 6.30 10.55
N LEU A 9 -2.66 6.08 9.46
CA LEU A 9 -2.32 4.74 8.98
C LEU A 9 -1.19 4.13 9.81
N SER A 10 -1.30 2.83 10.07
CA SER A 10 -0.21 2.04 10.66
C SER A 10 1.01 2.01 9.74
N LEU A 11 2.18 1.70 10.30
CA LEU A 11 3.41 1.56 9.52
C LEU A 11 3.26 0.54 8.38
N SER A 12 2.58 -0.57 8.63
CA SER A 12 2.32 -1.62 7.62
C SER A 12 1.45 -1.12 6.47
N HIS A 13 0.41 -0.32 6.77
CA HIS A 13 -0.42 0.30 5.73
C HIS A 13 0.40 1.28 4.87
N ARG A 14 1.22 2.13 5.50
CA ARG A 14 2.08 3.09 4.77
C ARG A 14 3.08 2.38 3.86
N LYS A 15 3.71 1.31 4.36
CA LYS A 15 4.60 0.44 3.56
C LYS A 15 3.86 -0.18 2.37
N ALA A 16 2.67 -0.75 2.60
CA ALA A 16 1.85 -1.33 1.53
C ALA A 16 1.48 -0.29 0.46
N LEU A 17 1.05 0.91 0.86
CA LEU A 17 0.76 2.01 -0.08
C LEU A 17 1.98 2.37 -0.93
N ARG A 18 3.17 2.45 -0.33
CA ARG A 18 4.40 2.78 -1.07
C ARG A 18 4.75 1.71 -2.12
N ILE A 19 4.56 0.43 -1.79
CA ILE A 19 4.73 -0.69 -2.74
C ILE A 19 3.77 -0.54 -3.92
N ILE A 20 2.47 -0.30 -3.65
CA ILE A 20 1.47 -0.14 -4.72
C ILE A 20 1.77 1.11 -5.56
N ALA A 21 2.21 2.20 -4.94
CA ALA A 21 2.49 3.45 -5.62
C ALA A 21 3.64 3.32 -6.62
N MET A 22 4.69 2.58 -6.24
CA MET A 22 5.86 2.27 -7.07
C MET A 22 5.57 1.27 -8.21
N LYS A 23 4.34 0.73 -8.30
CA LYS A 23 3.91 -0.26 -9.29
C LYS A 23 4.79 -1.50 -9.34
N GLU A 24 5.30 -1.94 -8.19
CA GLU A 24 6.15 -3.13 -8.10
C GLU A 24 5.44 -4.36 -8.69
N THR A 25 6.10 -5.00 -9.66
CA THR A 25 5.64 -6.30 -10.16
C THR A 25 5.94 -7.36 -9.11
N LYS A 26 5.06 -8.37 -8.95
CA LYS A 26 5.22 -9.45 -7.95
C LYS A 26 5.30 -8.90 -6.51
N LEU A 27 4.24 -8.20 -6.09
CA LEU A 27 4.05 -7.59 -4.77
C LEU A 27 4.47 -8.48 -3.57
N PHE A 28 4.22 -9.79 -3.67
CA PHE A 28 4.49 -10.75 -2.60
C PHE A 28 5.82 -11.50 -2.74
N SER A 29 6.69 -11.07 -3.66
CA SER A 29 8.02 -11.67 -3.81
C SER A 29 8.91 -11.34 -2.63
N GLU A 30 9.81 -12.25 -2.28
CA GLU A 30 10.76 -12.07 -1.19
C GLU A 30 11.61 -10.79 -1.35
N ASN A 31 11.96 -10.44 -2.59
CA ASN A 31 12.72 -9.23 -2.89
C ASN A 31 11.95 -7.96 -2.48
N VAL A 32 10.66 -7.88 -2.86
CA VAL A 32 9.80 -6.74 -2.49
C VAL A 32 9.58 -6.71 -0.98
N LEU A 33 9.30 -7.86 -0.35
CA LEU A 33 9.11 -7.91 1.10
C LEU A 33 10.37 -7.45 1.85
N LYS A 34 11.55 -7.87 1.40
CA LYS A 34 12.83 -7.46 1.99
C LYS A 34 13.12 -5.97 1.76
N GLN A 35 12.91 -5.47 0.55
CA GLN A 35 13.12 -4.05 0.19
C GLN A 35 12.29 -3.10 1.06
N TYR A 36 11.05 -3.48 1.39
CA TYR A 36 10.14 -2.66 2.20
C TYR A 36 10.07 -3.09 3.67
N ASP A 37 10.96 -3.98 4.11
CA ASP A 37 11.02 -4.50 5.48
C ASP A 37 9.64 -5.01 5.97
N ILE A 38 9.03 -5.90 5.18
CA ILE A 38 7.77 -6.56 5.50
C ILE A 38 8.07 -8.00 5.88
N LYS A 39 7.67 -8.40 7.10
CA LYS A 39 8.05 -9.70 7.66
C LYS A 39 7.43 -10.90 6.95
N SER A 40 6.29 -10.76 6.29
CA SER A 40 5.67 -11.85 5.54
C SER A 40 4.62 -11.38 4.53
N SER A 41 4.35 -12.23 3.54
CA SER A 41 3.27 -12.04 2.56
C SER A 41 1.89 -11.91 3.23
N GLN A 42 1.62 -12.67 4.31
CA GLN A 42 0.35 -12.55 5.03
C GLN A 42 0.16 -11.16 5.64
N LEU A 43 1.22 -10.55 6.18
CA LEU A 43 1.14 -9.20 6.74
C LEU A 43 0.88 -8.15 5.66
N LEU A 44 1.54 -8.27 4.50
CA LEU A 44 1.27 -7.40 3.35
C LEU A 44 -0.18 -7.57 2.89
N ASN A 45 -0.68 -8.81 2.77
CA ASN A 45 -2.05 -9.06 2.33
C ASN A 45 -3.08 -8.50 3.31
N LYS A 46 -2.85 -8.66 4.62
CA LYS A 46 -3.71 -8.06 5.66
C LYS A 46 -3.75 -6.54 5.57
N ALA A 47 -2.59 -5.91 5.32
CA ALA A 47 -2.50 -4.46 5.15
C ALA A 47 -3.24 -3.98 3.89
N LEU A 48 -3.11 -4.70 2.78
CA LEU A 48 -3.79 -4.38 1.52
C LEU A 48 -5.31 -4.52 1.65
N ASN A 49 -5.80 -5.60 2.25
CA ASN A 49 -7.24 -5.78 2.51
C ASN A 49 -7.79 -4.66 3.40
N ALA A 50 -7.07 -4.29 4.47
CA ALA A 50 -7.51 -3.20 5.34
C ALA A 50 -7.51 -1.83 4.64
N LEU A 51 -6.65 -1.62 3.65
CA LEU A 51 -6.65 -0.42 2.81
C LEU A 51 -7.79 -0.42 1.78
N GLU A 52 -8.16 -1.59 1.27
CA GLU A 52 -9.32 -1.81 0.41
C GLU A 52 -10.62 -1.55 1.17
N GLU A 53 -10.79 -2.13 2.36
CA GLU A 53 -11.93 -1.89 3.25
C GLU A 53 -12.09 -0.41 3.65
N LYS A 54 -10.99 0.33 3.70
CA LYS A 54 -10.97 1.78 3.96
C LYS A 54 -11.29 2.64 2.73
N GLY A 55 -11.49 2.04 1.56
CA GLY A 55 -11.71 2.73 0.30
C GLY A 55 -10.51 3.55 -0.18
N ILE A 56 -9.30 3.22 0.29
CA ILE A 56 -8.06 3.88 -0.15
C ILE A 56 -7.53 3.21 -1.42
N LEU A 57 -7.61 1.88 -1.43
CA LEU A 57 -7.30 1.06 -2.60
C LEU A 57 -8.56 0.36 -3.09
N ASP A 58 -8.55 -0.07 -4.34
CA ASP A 58 -9.52 -1.01 -4.90
C ASP A 58 -8.77 -2.10 -5.68
N LYS A 59 -9.41 -3.25 -5.87
CA LYS A 59 -8.82 -4.47 -6.44
C LYS A 59 -9.63 -4.98 -7.63
N ASN A 60 -9.45 -4.32 -8.77
CA ASN A 60 -9.97 -4.79 -10.07
C ASN A 60 -8.88 -5.60 -10.81
N GLY A 61 -8.57 -6.78 -10.29
CA GLY A 61 -7.49 -7.65 -10.76
C GLY A 61 -6.08 -7.23 -10.32
N LYS A 62 -5.85 -5.93 -10.09
CA LYS A 62 -4.66 -5.36 -9.45
C LYS A 62 -5.05 -4.24 -8.48
N TYR A 63 -4.24 -4.05 -7.44
CA TYR A 63 -4.44 -2.94 -6.51
C TYR A 63 -4.17 -1.60 -7.21
N HIS A 64 -5.09 -0.66 -7.04
CA HIS A 64 -4.98 0.70 -7.53
C HIS A 64 -5.49 1.68 -6.48
N PHE A 65 -4.99 2.92 -6.52
CA PHE A 65 -5.45 3.99 -5.65
C PHE A 65 -6.77 4.54 -6.17
N ASN A 66 -7.73 4.73 -5.27
CA ASN A 66 -9.01 5.36 -5.61
C ASN A 66 -8.84 6.86 -5.88
N ASP A 67 -7.85 7.47 -5.24
CA ASP A 67 -7.48 8.87 -5.43
C ASP A 67 -6.07 8.98 -6.06
N PRO A 68 -5.97 9.40 -7.34
CA PRO A 68 -4.68 9.60 -8.02
C PRO A 68 -3.79 10.66 -7.36
N LEU A 69 -4.35 11.69 -6.71
CA LEU A 69 -3.58 12.71 -6.00
C LEU A 69 -3.01 12.15 -4.70
N PHE A 70 -3.76 11.29 -4.01
CA PHE A 70 -3.23 10.59 -2.85
C PHE A 70 -2.04 9.70 -3.24
N LYS A 71 -2.11 9.02 -4.39
CA LYS A 71 -0.95 8.30 -4.92
C LYS A 71 0.28 9.21 -5.14
N GLN A 72 0.08 10.39 -5.72
CA GLN A 72 1.17 11.35 -5.92
C GLN A 72 1.77 11.80 -4.58
N PHE A 73 0.93 12.05 -3.57
CA PHE A 73 1.36 12.35 -2.21
C PHE A 73 2.18 11.22 -1.56
N ILE A 74 1.89 9.95 -1.86
CA ILE A 74 2.70 8.82 -1.36
C ILE A 74 4.08 8.76 -2.03
N LEU A 75 4.20 9.29 -3.25
CA LEU A 75 5.43 9.28 -4.06
C LEU A 75 6.30 10.53 -3.85
N SER A 76 5.74 11.63 -3.36
CA SER A 76 6.48 12.83 -2.94
C SER A 76 7.31 12.56 -1.70
#